data_AF-T0YNM8-F1
#
_entry.id   AF-T0YNM8-F1
#
_cell.length_a   1.000
_cell.length_b   1.000
_cell.length_c   1.000
_cell.angle_alpha   90.00
_cell.angle_beta   90.00
_cell.angle_gamma   90.00
#
_symmetry.space_group_name_H-M   'P 1'
#
loop_
_entity.id
_entity.type
_entity.pdbx_description
1 polymer ?
#
loop_
_entity_poly.entity_id
_entity_poly.type
_entity_poly.pdbx_seq_one_letter_code
_entity_poly.pdbx_strand_id
1 'polypeptide(L)'
;MNEPTSIGAVLPESVWSRADKDLVGTSLGHSRLWFTLGQGLLNEVFCPRVDIPQIRDLNFVISDGKGFWIDLRRNASYDLEEIEAGVPALICRHHHPRFTFTLRVCP
;
A
#
# COMPACT_ATOMS: atom_id res chain seq x y z
N MET A 1 13.56 -17.55 -25.11
CA MET A 1 12.23 -17.11 -25.58
C MET A 1 11.93 -15.83 -24.84
N ASN A 2 11.91 -14.70 -25.53
CA ASN A 2 11.58 -13.42 -24.91
C ASN A 2 10.06 -13.33 -24.79
N GLU A 3 9.58 -13.02 -23.59
CA GLU A 3 8.18 -12.68 -23.33
C GLU A 3 7.74 -11.51 -24.23
N PRO A 4 6.45 -11.44 -24.63
CA PRO A 4 5.96 -10.31 -25.40
C PRO A 4 6.05 -9.03 -24.55
N THR A 5 6.86 -8.08 -24.98
CA THR A 5 6.85 -6.72 -24.45
C THR A 5 5.44 -6.16 -24.57
N SER A 6 4.88 -5.64 -23.48
CA SER A 6 3.54 -5.03 -23.48
C SER A 6 3.44 -3.99 -24.61
N ILE A 7 2.39 -4.10 -25.43
CA ILE A 7 2.06 -3.12 -26.47
C ILE A 7 2.02 -1.74 -25.81
N GLY A 8 2.80 -0.80 -26.34
CA GLY A 8 3.02 0.54 -25.78
C GLY A 8 1.74 1.39 -25.75
N ALA A 9 0.84 1.07 -24.84
CA ALA A 9 -0.29 1.91 -24.51
C ALA A 9 0.26 3.20 -23.89
N VAL A 10 -0.16 4.36 -24.42
CA VAL A 10 0.03 5.63 -23.73
C VAL A 10 -0.85 5.58 -22.49
N LEU A 11 -0.24 5.24 -21.35
CA LEU A 11 -0.91 5.26 -20.07
C LEU A 11 -1.07 6.73 -19.64
N PRO A 12 -2.18 7.08 -18.98
CA PRO A 12 -2.34 8.41 -18.39
C PRO A 12 -1.17 8.71 -17.43
N GLU A 13 -0.80 9.98 -17.32
CA GLU A 13 0.25 10.41 -16.41
C GLU A 13 -0.05 9.95 -14.98
N SER A 14 0.96 9.41 -14.30
CA SER A 14 0.80 9.02 -12.90
C SER A 14 0.77 10.25 -12.01
N VAL A 15 -0.26 10.37 -11.20
CA VAL A 15 -0.33 11.36 -10.12
C VAL A 15 0.18 10.77 -8.80
N TRP A 16 0.72 11.62 -7.94
CA TRP A 16 1.12 11.24 -6.58
C TRP A 16 -0.08 10.74 -5.78
N SER A 17 0.19 9.84 -4.84
CA SER A 17 -0.82 9.34 -3.90
C SER A 17 -1.30 10.49 -3.01
N ARG A 18 -2.48 10.33 -2.41
CA ARG A 18 -3.01 11.36 -1.53
C ARG A 18 -2.08 11.57 -0.31
N ALA A 19 -2.03 12.80 0.17
CA ALA A 19 -1.13 13.19 1.26
C ALA A 19 -1.67 12.85 2.66
N ASP A 20 -2.94 12.48 2.79
CA ASP A 20 -3.52 11.95 4.03
C ASP A 20 -2.92 10.57 4.32
N LYS A 21 -2.07 10.51 5.35
CA LYS A 21 -1.39 9.28 5.76
C LYS A 21 -2.00 8.73 7.04
N ASP A 22 -2.23 7.44 7.05
CA ASP A 22 -2.60 6.67 8.24
C ASP A 22 -1.38 6.46 9.15
N LEU A 23 -0.20 6.26 8.54
CA LEU A 23 1.06 6.03 9.25
C LEU A 23 2.26 6.45 8.40
N VAL A 24 3.32 6.88 9.08
CA VAL A 24 4.68 6.97 8.53
C VAL A 24 5.59 6.13 9.43
N GLY A 25 6.45 5.30 8.85
CA GLY A 25 7.29 4.36 9.61
C GLY A 25 8.68 4.17 9.03
N THR A 26 9.62 3.84 9.91
CA THR A 26 10.99 3.40 9.61
C THR A 26 11.54 2.65 10.82
N SER A 27 12.57 1.83 10.62
CA SER A 27 13.20 1.12 11.74
C SER A 27 14.09 2.06 12.55
N LEU A 28 14.21 1.81 13.87
CA LEU A 28 15.13 2.55 14.74
C LEU A 28 16.61 2.15 14.54
N GLY A 29 16.90 1.29 13.57
CA GLY A 29 18.23 0.73 13.31
C GLY A 29 18.91 1.32 12.08
N HIS A 30 19.73 0.51 11.42
CA HIS A 30 20.51 0.91 10.25
C HIS A 30 19.75 0.76 8.92
N SER A 31 18.46 0.43 8.98
CA SER A 31 17.64 0.35 7.78
C SER A 31 17.56 1.73 7.13
N ARG A 32 17.65 1.76 5.80
CA ARG A 32 17.47 2.97 5.00
C ARG A 32 16.15 2.94 4.23
N LEU A 33 15.12 2.38 4.88
CA LEU A 33 13.79 2.21 4.33
C LEU A 33 12.81 3.02 5.18
N TRP A 34 12.07 3.90 4.51
CA TRP A 34 10.91 4.58 5.08
C TRP A 34 9.69 4.20 4.28
N PHE A 35 8.55 4.12 4.94
CA PHE A 35 7.29 3.80 4.28
C PHE A 35 6.16 4.63 4.84
N THR A 36 5.10 4.76 4.05
CA THR A 36 3.85 5.37 4.47
C THR A 36 2.67 4.44 4.19
N LEU A 37 1.63 4.57 5.00
CA LEU A 37 0.31 4.03 4.71
C LEU A 37 -0.68 5.17 4.46
N GLY A 38 -1.60 4.95 3.54
CA GLY A 38 -2.76 5.81 3.33
C GLY A 38 -3.89 5.01 2.70
N GLN A 39 -5.13 5.34 3.06
CA GLN A 39 -6.32 4.60 2.62
C GLN A 39 -6.25 3.10 2.98
N GLY A 40 -5.58 2.78 4.10
CA GLY A 40 -5.42 1.42 4.60
C GLY A 40 -4.41 0.57 3.83
N LEU A 41 -3.58 1.17 2.98
CA LEU A 41 -2.63 0.47 2.11
C LEU A 41 -1.26 1.15 2.14
N LEU A 42 -0.22 0.41 1.76
CA LEU A 42 1.13 0.94 1.61
C LEU A 42 1.18 1.83 0.36
N ASN A 43 1.66 3.07 0.47
CA ASN A 43 1.79 3.96 -0.67
C ASN A 43 3.25 4.25 -1.02
N GLU A 44 3.86 5.30 -0.47
CA GLU A 44 5.25 5.63 -0.75
C GLU A 44 6.22 4.79 0.07
N VAL A 45 7.25 4.25 -0.58
CA VAL A 45 8.39 3.60 0.06
C VAL A 45 9.67 4.27 -0.43
N PHE A 46 10.49 4.77 0.49
CA PHE A 46 11.68 5.56 0.21
C PHE A 46 12.94 4.78 0.57
N CYS A 47 13.91 4.78 -0.33
CA CYS A 47 15.22 4.15 -0.16
C CYS A 47 16.17 4.64 -1.28
N PRO A 48 17.48 4.83 -1.04
CA PRO A 48 18.20 4.72 0.24
C PRO A 48 18.13 6.00 1.08
N ARG A 49 17.40 7.03 0.63
CA ARG A 49 17.18 8.29 1.34
C ARG A 49 15.70 8.60 1.39
N VAL A 50 15.26 9.32 2.42
CA VAL A 50 13.85 9.68 2.66
C VAL A 50 13.24 10.55 1.54
N ASP A 51 14.06 11.19 0.72
CA ASP A 51 13.64 12.04 -0.41
C ASP A 51 13.58 11.29 -1.75
N ILE A 52 13.91 10.00 -1.80
CA ILE A 52 13.92 9.20 -3.03
C ILE A 52 12.86 8.09 -2.95
N PRO A 53 11.64 8.29 -3.49
CA PRO A 53 10.62 7.26 -3.54
C PRO A 53 11.01 6.18 -4.57
N GLN A 54 10.97 4.92 -4.13
CA GLN A 54 11.14 3.73 -4.98
C GLN A 54 9.79 3.11 -5.35
N ILE A 55 8.79 3.26 -4.47
CA ILE A 55 7.41 2.85 -4.69
C ILE A 55 6.52 4.06 -4.44
N ARG A 56 5.49 4.23 -5.29
CA ARG A 56 4.48 5.29 -5.16
C ARG A 56 3.18 4.78 -4.51
N ASP A 57 2.78 3.57 -4.89
CA ASP A 57 1.52 2.95 -4.46
C ASP A 57 1.64 1.42 -4.54
N LEU A 58 1.29 0.72 -3.47
CA LEU A 58 1.20 -0.73 -3.41
C LEU A 58 -0.21 -1.10 -2.92
N ASN A 59 -1.04 -1.46 -3.89
CA ASN A 59 -2.44 -1.79 -3.70
C ASN A 59 -2.71 -3.25 -4.07
N PHE A 60 -3.82 -3.79 -3.57
CA PHE A 60 -4.30 -5.12 -3.86
C PHE A 60 -5.60 -5.07 -4.65
N VAL A 61 -5.71 -5.98 -5.61
CA VAL A 61 -6.96 -6.30 -6.30
C VAL A 61 -7.36 -7.71 -5.92
N ILE A 62 -8.58 -7.88 -5.45
CA ILE A 62 -9.14 -9.20 -5.09
C ILE A 62 -10.20 -9.56 -6.12
N SER A 63 -10.11 -10.76 -6.69
CA SER A 63 -11.02 -11.25 -7.74
C SER A 63 -11.40 -12.70 -7.49
N ASP A 64 -12.62 -13.08 -7.90
CA ASP A 64 -13.09 -14.47 -7.87
C ASP A 64 -12.90 -15.21 -9.19
N GLY A 65 -12.36 -14.54 -10.22
CA GLY A 65 -12.20 -15.10 -11.56
C GLY A 65 -13.51 -15.33 -12.31
N LYS A 66 -14.66 -14.90 -11.76
CA LYS A 66 -16.02 -15.13 -12.30
C LYS A 66 -16.78 -13.82 -12.55
N GLY A 67 -16.07 -12.69 -12.54
CA GLY A 67 -16.61 -11.36 -12.85
C GLY A 67 -16.70 -10.43 -11.66
N PHE A 68 -16.50 -10.91 -10.43
CA PHE A 68 -16.29 -10.01 -9.29
C PHE A 68 -14.81 -9.68 -9.17
N TRP A 69 -14.52 -8.39 -9.05
CA TRP A 69 -13.24 -7.90 -8.60
C TRP A 69 -13.42 -6.60 -7.83
N ILE A 70 -12.47 -6.30 -6.95
CA ILE A 70 -12.42 -5.05 -6.21
C ILE A 70 -10.98 -4.57 -6.07
N ASP A 71 -10.80 -3.27 -6.30
CA ASP A 71 -9.60 -2.52 -5.97
C ASP A 71 -9.76 -2.03 -4.52
N LEU A 72 -8.90 -2.51 -3.60
CA LEU A 72 -9.04 -2.19 -2.18
C LEU A 72 -8.93 -0.69 -1.90
N ARG A 73 -8.10 0.04 -2.65
CA ARG A 73 -7.95 1.50 -2.50
C ARG A 73 -9.25 2.25 -2.79
N ARG A 74 -10.07 1.75 -3.71
CA ARG A 74 -11.38 2.37 -4.04
C ARG A 74 -12.45 2.08 -2.99
N ASN A 75 -12.25 1.07 -2.15
CA ASN A 75 -13.21 0.63 -1.15
C ASN A 75 -12.66 0.84 0.26
N ALA A 76 -12.68 2.10 0.70
CA ALA A 76 -12.09 2.56 1.98
C ALA A 76 -12.91 2.16 3.22
N SER A 77 -13.30 0.89 3.33
CA SER A 77 -13.95 0.33 4.52
C SER A 77 -12.91 -0.46 5.31
N TYR A 78 -12.14 0.22 6.15
CA TYR A 78 -11.10 -0.40 6.98
C TYR A 78 -11.03 0.21 8.38
N ASP A 79 -10.51 -0.58 9.33
CA ASP A 79 -10.05 -0.10 10.63
C ASP A 79 -8.53 -0.22 10.75
N LEU A 80 -7.97 0.60 11.64
CA LEU A 80 -6.58 0.60 12.01
C LEU A 80 -6.47 0.26 13.49
N GLU A 81 -5.55 -0.65 13.81
CA GLU A 81 -5.19 -1.01 15.18
C GLU A 81 -3.69 -0.80 15.38
N GLU A 82 -3.34 0.03 16.35
CA GLU A 82 -1.97 0.17 16.85
C GLU A 82 -1.57 -1.08 17.63
N ILE A 83 -0.41 -1.64 17.31
CA ILE A 83 0.14 -2.79 18.05
C ILE A 83 0.46 -2.37 19.50
N GLU A 84 1.03 -1.18 19.66
CA GLU A 84 1.40 -0.58 20.94
C GLU A 84 1.53 0.94 20.76
N ALA A 85 1.12 1.70 21.78
CA ALA A 85 1.21 3.15 21.75
C ALA A 85 2.65 3.63 21.53
N GLY A 86 2.86 4.44 20.51
CA GLY A 86 4.18 5.00 20.16
C GLY A 86 5.08 4.08 19.34
N VAL A 87 4.66 2.85 19.04
CA VAL A 87 5.35 1.98 18.08
C VAL A 87 4.71 2.18 16.71
N PRO A 88 5.47 2.54 15.65
CA PRO A 88 4.91 2.74 14.32
C PRO A 88 4.64 1.41 13.60
N ALA A 89 3.85 0.55 14.23
CA ALA A 89 3.39 -0.73 13.73
C ALA A 89 1.85 -0.80 13.83
N LEU A 90 1.21 -1.11 12.71
CA LEU A 90 -0.25 -1.14 12.60
C LEU A 90 -0.74 -2.46 12.01
N ILE A 91 -1.96 -2.84 12.40
CA ILE A 91 -2.81 -3.79 11.68
C ILE A 91 -3.89 -2.98 10.98
N CYS A 92 -3.93 -3.06 9.65
CA CYS A 92 -5.03 -2.52 8.85
C CYS A 92 -5.94 -3.67 8.41
N ARG A 93 -7.23 -3.59 8.73
CA ARG A 93 -8.22 -4.60 8.33
C ARG A 93 -9.25 -3.98 7.40
N HIS A 94 -9.27 -4.44 6.16
CA HIS A 94 -10.30 -4.09 5.18
C HIS A 94 -11.47 -5.07 5.30
N HIS A 95 -12.68 -4.50 5.32
CA HIS A 95 -13.94 -5.23 5.43
C HIS A 95 -14.68 -5.22 4.12
N HIS A 96 -15.14 -6.40 3.72
CA HIS A 96 -16.03 -6.58 2.59
C HIS A 96 -17.03 -7.70 2.92
N PRO A 97 -18.29 -7.67 2.45
CA PRO A 97 -19.25 -8.74 2.73
C PRO A 97 -18.81 -10.15 2.33
N ARG A 98 -17.81 -10.26 1.44
CA ARG A 98 -17.28 -11.54 0.95
C ARG A 98 -15.95 -11.97 1.59
N PHE A 99 -15.21 -11.07 2.24
CA PHE A 99 -13.88 -11.36 2.78
C PHE A 99 -13.42 -10.29 3.77
N THR A 100 -12.41 -10.65 4.56
CA THR A 100 -11.61 -9.71 5.34
C THR A 100 -10.17 -9.79 4.84
N PHE A 101 -9.56 -8.64 4.54
CA PHE A 101 -8.16 -8.55 4.19
C PHE A 101 -7.40 -7.85 5.31
N THR A 102 -6.34 -8.48 5.82
CA THR A 102 -5.53 -7.94 6.92
C THR A 102 -4.11 -7.69 6.44
N LEU A 103 -3.67 -6.44 6.55
CA LEU A 103 -2.29 -6.02 6.33
C LEU A 103 -1.66 -5.69 7.68
N ARG A 104 -0.56 -6.35 8.02
CA ARG A 104 0.25 -6.03 9.20
C ARG A 104 1.53 -5.37 8.73
N VAL A 105 1.83 -4.20 9.26
CA VAL A 105 3.04 -3.46 8.92
C VAL A 105 3.86 -3.26 10.19
N CYS A 106 5.14 -3.63 10.12
CA CYS A 106 6.12 -3.44 11.18
C CYS A 106 7.38 -2.79 10.57
N PRO A 107 7.99 -1.82 11.25
CA PRO A 107 9.30 -1.28 10.88
C PRO A 107 10.45 -2.27 11.10
#